data_AF-A0A7S2RBQ6-F1
#
_entry.id   AF-A0A7S2RBQ6-F1
#
_cell.length_a   1.000
_cell.length_b   1.000
_cell.length_c   1.000
_cell.angle_alpha   90.00
_cell.angle_beta   90.00
_cell.angle_gamma   90.00
#
_symmetry.space_group_name_H-M   'P 1'
#
loop_
_entity.id
_entity.type
_entity.pdbx_description
1 polymer ?
#
loop_
_entity_poly.entity_id
_entity_poly.type
_entity_poly.pdbx_seq_one_letter_code
_entity_poly.pdbx_strand_id
1 'polypeptide(L)'
;LTKELKSTIDQTVSMNANSEKVVTVSHEIRVNDSVVENKAIILETSEVTSVFALNHDGYTSDSTLVLPIDRLGTEYVISSTEPHNSQVPDYNSQIAFAAVSDRTRVYLKLKLDIGQIVTYKGKGYRDGSTIIVNLNKYQTFQLSHNG
;
A
#
# COMPACT_ATOMS: atom_id res chain seq x y z
N LEU A 1 24.82 -8.92 -5.81
CA LEU A 1 23.62 -9.68 -5.38
C LEU A 1 22.55 -9.48 -6.44
N THR A 2 22.41 -10.43 -7.34
CA THR A 2 21.30 -10.49 -8.30
C THR A 2 20.01 -10.61 -7.50
N LYS A 3 19.14 -9.60 -7.60
CA LYS A 3 17.86 -9.56 -6.90
C LYS A 3 16.92 -10.48 -7.67
N GLU A 4 16.89 -11.76 -7.31
CA GLU A 4 15.95 -12.70 -7.93
C GLU A 4 14.52 -12.31 -7.57
N LEU A 5 13.64 -12.42 -8.56
CA LEU A 5 12.23 -12.09 -8.39
C LEU A 5 11.58 -13.22 -7.56
N LYS A 6 11.03 -12.85 -6.39
CA LYS A 6 10.44 -13.82 -5.45
C LYS A 6 9.12 -14.41 -5.93
N SER A 7 8.38 -13.68 -6.77
CA SER A 7 7.13 -14.13 -7.39
C SER A 7 6.81 -13.28 -8.61
N THR A 8 6.26 -13.90 -9.66
CA THR A 8 5.59 -13.23 -10.78
C THR A 8 4.18 -13.77 -10.87
N ILE A 9 3.21 -12.90 -11.12
CA ILE A 9 1.89 -13.30 -11.59
C ILE A 9 1.72 -12.62 -12.94
N ASP A 10 1.75 -13.42 -14.00
CA ASP A 10 1.46 -12.99 -15.36
C ASP A 10 0.34 -13.91 -15.87
N GLN A 11 -0.89 -13.43 -15.75
CA GLN A 11 -2.09 -14.18 -16.07
C GLN A 11 -3.01 -13.32 -16.94
N THR A 12 -3.49 -13.91 -18.03
CA THR A 12 -4.59 -13.37 -18.83
C THR A 12 -5.79 -14.30 -18.65
N VAL A 13 -6.96 -13.72 -18.37
CA VAL A 13 -8.20 -14.48 -18.19
C VAL A 13 -9.29 -13.91 -19.07
N SER A 14 -9.93 -14.76 -19.87
CA SER A 14 -11.17 -14.42 -20.57
C SER A 14 -12.35 -14.53 -19.61
N MET A 15 -13.18 -13.49 -19.54
CA MET A 15 -14.35 -13.45 -18.66
C MET A 15 -15.62 -13.18 -19.46
N ASN A 16 -16.70 -13.88 -19.10
CA ASN A 16 -18.04 -13.58 -19.61
C ASN A 16 -18.72 -12.53 -18.74
N ALA A 17 -19.70 -11.81 -19.27
CA ALA A 17 -20.55 -10.94 -18.45
C ALA A 17 -21.21 -11.73 -17.30
N ASN A 18 -21.30 -11.11 -16.12
CA ASN A 18 -21.84 -11.71 -14.90
C ASN A 18 -21.09 -12.99 -14.45
N SER A 19 -19.80 -13.10 -14.75
CA SER A 19 -18.94 -14.18 -14.24
C SER A 19 -17.92 -13.67 -13.22
N GLU A 20 -17.46 -14.58 -12.37
CA GLU A 20 -16.45 -14.35 -11.34
C GLU A 20 -15.14 -15.06 -11.70
N LYS A 21 -14.02 -14.42 -11.38
CA LYS A 21 -12.71 -15.06 -11.37
C LYS A 21 -11.96 -14.70 -10.10
N VAL A 22 -11.49 -15.73 -9.38
CA VAL A 22 -10.54 -15.57 -8.29
C VAL A 22 -9.12 -15.80 -8.81
N VAL A 23 -8.23 -14.86 -8.50
CA VAL A 23 -6.78 -14.97 -8.73
C VAL A 23 -6.08 -14.94 -7.37
N THR A 24 -5.46 -16.05 -6.99
CA THR A 24 -4.71 -16.15 -5.74
C THR A 24 -3.33 -15.53 -5.90
N VAL A 25 -2.94 -14.71 -4.93
CA VAL A 25 -1.65 -14.02 -4.90
C VAL A 25 -0.81 -14.59 -3.75
N SER A 26 0.50 -14.74 -3.98
CA SER A 26 1.43 -15.17 -2.93
C SER A 26 1.56 -14.13 -1.81
N HIS A 27 1.70 -14.60 -0.58
CA HIS A 27 1.96 -13.77 0.60
C HIS A 27 3.28 -12.98 0.52
N GLU A 28 4.21 -13.38 -0.35
CA GLU A 28 5.47 -12.65 -0.60
C GLU A 28 5.26 -11.22 -1.16
N ILE A 29 4.04 -10.91 -1.64
CA ILE A 29 3.68 -9.55 -2.08
C ILE A 29 3.49 -8.57 -0.92
N ARG A 30 3.36 -9.05 0.33
CA ARG A 30 3.23 -8.19 1.52
C ARG A 30 4.43 -7.26 1.63
N VAL A 31 4.17 -5.98 1.84
CA VAL A 31 5.20 -4.94 1.90
C VAL A 31 5.81 -4.86 3.30
N ASN A 32 7.09 -4.49 3.37
CA ASN A 32 7.78 -4.23 4.62
C ASN A 32 7.67 -2.75 5.00
N ASP A 33 7.56 -2.48 6.30
CA ASP A 33 7.40 -1.12 6.80
C ASP A 33 8.64 -0.26 6.53
N SER A 34 8.41 0.98 6.11
CA SER A 34 9.45 1.98 5.81
C SER A 34 10.48 1.57 4.74
N VAL A 35 10.19 0.59 3.88
CA VAL A 35 11.06 0.13 2.79
C VAL A 35 10.41 0.37 1.43
N VAL A 36 11.21 0.81 0.45
CA VAL A 36 10.77 0.85 -0.96
C VAL A 36 11.04 -0.51 -1.60
N GLU A 37 9.98 -1.16 -2.09
CA GLU A 37 10.05 -2.53 -2.64
C GLU A 37 9.38 -2.62 -4.00
N ASN A 38 9.79 -3.56 -4.84
CA ASN A 38 9.12 -3.84 -6.13
C ASN A 38 8.02 -4.88 -5.92
N LYS A 39 6.94 -4.50 -5.23
CA LYS A 39 5.81 -5.38 -4.89
C LYS A 39 4.51 -4.68 -5.24
N ALA A 40 3.99 -4.93 -6.43
CA ALA A 40 2.73 -4.35 -6.89
C ALA A 40 2.02 -5.34 -7.82
N ILE A 41 0.70 -5.19 -7.91
CA ILE A 41 -0.14 -5.90 -8.88
C ILE A 41 -0.73 -4.83 -9.78
N ILE A 42 -0.61 -5.02 -11.09
CA ILE A 42 -1.38 -4.27 -12.08
C ILE A 42 -2.40 -5.23 -12.67
N LEU A 43 -3.66 -4.78 -12.64
CA LEU A 43 -4.78 -5.44 -13.26
C LEU A 43 -5.29 -4.52 -14.37
N GLU A 44 -5.33 -5.06 -15.59
CA GLU A 44 -5.87 -4.37 -16.75
C GLU A 44 -7.11 -5.12 -17.22
N THR A 45 -8.20 -4.39 -17.46
CA THR A 45 -9.46 -4.94 -17.95
C THR A 45 -9.86 -4.21 -19.23
N SER A 46 -10.40 -4.93 -20.20
CA SER A 46 -10.92 -4.33 -21.45
C SER A 46 -12.30 -3.71 -21.27
N GLU A 47 -13.02 -4.12 -20.23
CA GLU A 47 -14.39 -3.70 -19.90
C GLU A 47 -14.45 -3.16 -18.47
N VAL A 48 -15.50 -2.38 -18.17
CA VAL A 48 -15.76 -1.88 -16.82
C VAL A 48 -16.03 -3.06 -15.89
N THR A 49 -15.11 -3.27 -14.94
CA THR A 49 -15.10 -4.45 -14.06
C THR A 49 -15.02 -4.00 -12.61
N SER A 50 -15.83 -4.62 -11.74
CA SER A 50 -15.70 -4.42 -10.29
C SER A 50 -14.62 -5.33 -9.75
N VAL A 51 -13.68 -4.76 -9.00
CA VAL A 51 -12.53 -5.49 -8.46
C VAL A 51 -12.50 -5.33 -6.95
N PHE A 52 -12.43 -6.46 -6.26
CA PHE A 52 -12.30 -6.54 -4.81
C PHE A 52 -11.03 -7.30 -4.49
N ALA A 53 -10.24 -6.78 -3.54
CA ALA A 53 -9.14 -7.53 -2.95
C ALA A 53 -9.57 -7.98 -1.56
N LEU A 54 -9.32 -9.25 -1.26
CA LEU A 54 -9.60 -9.88 0.02
C LEU A 54 -8.28 -10.34 0.63
N ASN A 55 -8.10 -10.07 1.91
CA ASN A 55 -6.98 -10.59 2.69
C ASN A 55 -7.53 -11.26 3.94
N HIS A 56 -6.91 -12.39 4.33
CA HIS A 56 -7.16 -13.05 5.61
C HIS A 56 -5.82 -13.27 6.29
N ASP A 57 -5.62 -12.66 7.46
CA ASP A 57 -4.39 -12.80 8.24
C ASP A 57 -4.70 -13.13 9.69
N GLY A 58 -4.58 -14.42 10.04
CA GLY A 58 -4.82 -14.94 11.38
C GLY A 58 -6.23 -14.65 11.89
N TYR A 59 -6.35 -13.57 12.66
CA TYR A 59 -7.59 -13.13 13.33
C TYR A 59 -8.33 -12.01 12.60
N THR A 60 -7.81 -11.56 11.45
CA THR A 60 -8.37 -10.44 10.68
C THR A 60 -8.76 -10.88 9.28
N SER A 61 -9.80 -10.28 8.74
CA SER A 61 -10.21 -10.44 7.35
C SER A 61 -10.68 -9.10 6.83
N ASP A 62 -9.95 -8.61 5.84
CA ASP A 62 -10.20 -7.29 5.28
C ASP A 62 -10.53 -7.41 3.79
N SER A 63 -11.34 -6.45 3.33
CA SER A 63 -11.63 -6.28 1.93
C SER A 63 -11.42 -4.84 1.53
N THR A 64 -11.05 -4.62 0.26
CA THR A 64 -10.99 -3.28 -0.31
C THR A 64 -11.59 -3.27 -1.71
N LEU A 65 -12.32 -2.19 -2.01
CA LEU A 65 -12.78 -1.88 -3.36
C LEU A 65 -11.62 -1.24 -4.12
N VAL A 66 -11.21 -1.88 -5.22
CA VAL A 66 -10.13 -1.36 -6.06
C VAL A 66 -10.75 -0.50 -7.16
N LEU A 67 -10.52 0.81 -7.09
CA LEU A 67 -10.99 1.75 -8.10
C LEU A 67 -10.02 1.84 -9.28
N PRO A 68 -10.52 2.05 -10.51
CA PRO A 68 -9.67 2.31 -11.68
C PRO A 68 -8.77 3.53 -11.47
N ILE A 69 -7.52 3.43 -11.92
CA ILE A 69 -6.51 4.48 -11.67
C ILE A 69 -6.85 5.82 -12.32
N ASP A 70 -7.52 5.80 -13.47
CA ASP A 70 -7.99 7.00 -14.17
C ASP A 70 -9.10 7.75 -13.41
N ARG A 71 -9.62 7.16 -12.32
CA ARG A 71 -10.61 7.76 -11.41
C ARG A 71 -10.01 8.20 -10.08
N LEU A 72 -8.76 7.85 -9.80
CA LEU A 72 -8.08 8.21 -8.56
C LEU A 72 -7.54 9.65 -8.62
N GLY A 73 -7.73 10.39 -7.53
CA GLY A 73 -7.06 11.69 -7.33
C GLY A 73 -5.58 11.54 -6.97
N THR A 74 -4.89 12.67 -6.84
CA THR A 74 -3.48 12.72 -6.42
C THR A 74 -3.29 13.21 -4.99
N GLU A 75 -4.36 13.61 -4.31
CA GLU A 75 -4.34 14.15 -2.94
C GLU A 75 -5.36 13.40 -2.08
N TYR A 76 -4.93 12.96 -0.90
CA TYR A 76 -5.74 12.20 0.05
C TYR A 76 -5.47 12.68 1.47
N VAL A 77 -6.52 12.66 2.29
CA VAL A 77 -6.41 12.80 3.75
C VAL A 77 -6.72 11.44 4.35
N ILE A 78 -5.77 10.89 5.10
CA ILE A 78 -5.86 9.55 5.68
C ILE A 78 -5.86 9.72 7.19
N SER A 79 -6.90 9.20 7.84
CA SER A 79 -7.01 9.21 9.29
C SER A 79 -6.19 8.05 9.88
N SER A 80 -5.56 8.30 11.01
CA SER A 80 -4.97 7.28 11.89
C SER A 80 -5.66 7.30 13.25
N THR A 81 -5.55 6.22 14.00
CA THR A 81 -6.04 6.11 15.36
C THR A 81 -4.95 5.64 16.30
N GLU A 82 -5.08 5.95 17.59
CA GLU A 82 -4.24 5.32 18.60
C GLU A 82 -4.41 3.79 18.54
N PRO A 83 -3.32 3.02 18.61
CA PRO A 83 -3.37 1.57 18.58
C PRO A 83 -4.02 1.05 19.87
N HIS A 84 -4.75 -0.08 19.76
CA HIS A 84 -5.32 -0.75 20.94
C HIS A 84 -4.24 -1.10 21.99
N ASN A 85 -3.05 -1.47 21.53
CA ASN A 85 -1.87 -1.65 22.37
C ASN A 85 -0.62 -1.20 21.60
N SER A 86 -0.01 -0.10 22.04
CA SER A 86 1.17 0.51 21.40
C SER A 86 2.45 -0.32 21.49
N GLN A 87 2.46 -1.41 22.28
CA GLN A 87 3.57 -2.36 22.35
C GLN A 87 3.51 -3.45 21.27
N VAL A 88 2.39 -3.56 20.54
CA VAL A 88 2.18 -4.56 19.48
C VAL A 88 2.17 -3.83 18.13
N PRO A 89 3.25 -3.92 17.33
CA PRO A 89 3.37 -3.18 16.06
C PRO A 89 2.23 -3.45 15.06
N ASP A 90 1.63 -4.64 15.12
CA ASP A 90 0.52 -5.04 14.24
C ASP A 90 -0.75 -4.20 14.46
N TYR A 91 -0.86 -3.48 15.59
CA TYR A 91 -1.97 -2.57 15.86
C TYR A 91 -1.71 -1.12 15.41
N ASN A 92 -0.54 -0.84 14.84
CA ASN A 92 -0.24 0.49 14.34
C ASN A 92 -1.15 0.86 13.17
N SER A 93 -1.50 2.15 13.08
CA SER A 93 -2.09 2.69 11.87
C SER A 93 -1.07 2.62 10.74
N GLN A 94 -1.53 2.29 9.54
CA GLN A 94 -0.67 2.09 8.38
C GLN A 94 -1.19 2.86 7.17
N ILE A 95 -0.26 3.37 6.37
CA ILE A 95 -0.51 3.88 5.03
C ILE A 95 0.42 3.18 4.07
N ALA A 96 -0.10 2.73 2.92
CA ALA A 96 0.68 2.20 1.83
C ALA A 96 0.26 2.81 0.49
N PHE A 97 1.21 2.94 -0.43
CA PHE A 97 0.95 3.40 -1.79
C PHE A 97 1.92 2.75 -2.79
N ALA A 98 1.44 2.58 -4.01
CA ALA A 98 2.20 2.04 -5.14
C ALA A 98 2.32 3.08 -6.26
N ALA A 99 3.47 3.13 -6.92
CA ALA A 99 3.68 3.98 -8.08
C ALA A 99 3.27 3.26 -9.38
N VAL A 100 2.42 3.91 -10.16
CA VAL A 100 1.97 3.39 -11.46
C VAL A 100 2.77 3.96 -12.63
N SER A 101 3.62 4.95 -12.37
CA SER A 101 4.54 5.53 -13.35
C SER A 101 5.93 5.71 -12.73
N ASP A 102 6.95 5.73 -13.58
CA ASP A 102 8.31 6.02 -13.15
C ASP A 102 8.46 7.45 -12.64
N ARG A 103 9.45 7.66 -11.76
CA ARG A 103 9.75 8.97 -11.17
C ARG A 103 8.53 9.59 -10.44
N THR A 104 7.69 8.74 -9.85
CA THR A 104 6.60 9.17 -8.98
C THR A 104 7.18 9.71 -7.67
N ARG A 105 6.72 10.88 -7.24
CA ARG A 105 7.10 11.48 -5.97
C ARG A 105 5.88 11.71 -5.11
N VAL A 106 5.86 11.07 -3.94
CA VAL A 106 4.78 11.20 -2.97
C VAL A 106 5.24 12.09 -1.82
N TYR A 107 4.42 13.08 -1.48
CA TYR A 107 4.63 14.00 -0.36
C TYR A 107 3.68 13.61 0.76
N LEU A 108 4.21 13.03 1.82
CA LEU A 108 3.44 12.66 3.00
C LEU A 108 3.59 13.77 4.05
N LYS A 109 2.58 14.64 4.13
CA LYS A 109 2.51 15.69 5.16
C LYS A 109 1.91 15.10 6.43
N LEU A 110 2.66 15.17 7.53
CA LEU A 110 2.26 14.58 8.80
C LEU A 110 1.40 15.57 9.60
N LYS A 111 0.30 15.06 10.15
CA LYS A 111 -0.43 15.69 11.25
C LYS A 111 -0.28 14.79 12.49
N LEU A 112 0.45 15.25 13.48
CA LEU A 112 0.74 14.52 14.72
C LEU A 112 0.34 15.35 15.95
N ASP A 113 0.18 14.67 17.08
CA ASP A 113 0.00 15.33 18.37
C ASP A 113 1.31 15.85 18.95
N ILE A 114 1.20 16.72 19.96
CA ILE A 114 2.35 17.36 20.59
C ILE A 114 3.25 16.28 21.22
N GLY A 115 4.54 16.33 20.88
CA GLY A 115 5.54 15.40 21.40
C GLY A 115 5.75 14.16 20.53
N GLN A 116 4.79 13.82 19.66
CA GLN A 116 4.88 12.64 18.78
C GLN A 116 5.91 12.82 17.65
N ILE A 117 6.50 11.69 17.27
CA ILE A 117 7.55 11.61 16.25
C ILE A 117 7.37 10.35 15.41
N VAL A 118 7.34 10.53 14.10
CA VAL A 118 7.49 9.43 13.13
C VAL A 118 8.97 9.31 12.76
N THR A 119 9.56 8.13 12.87
CA THR A 119 10.95 7.90 12.47
C THR A 119 11.02 7.29 11.08
N TYR A 120 11.72 7.96 10.17
CA TYR A 120 11.97 7.46 8.81
C TYR A 120 13.42 7.67 8.40
N LYS A 121 14.09 6.61 7.94
CA LYS A 121 15.52 6.61 7.57
C LYS A 121 16.44 7.17 8.67
N GLY A 122 16.15 6.82 9.92
CA GLY A 122 16.91 7.26 11.10
C GLY A 122 16.69 8.73 11.50
N LYS A 123 15.77 9.44 10.85
CA LYS A 123 15.39 10.82 11.18
C LYS A 123 13.99 10.87 11.77
N GLY A 124 13.84 11.59 12.88
CA GLY A 124 12.54 11.92 13.45
C GLY A 124 11.84 13.07 12.71
N TYR A 125 10.55 12.90 12.44
CA TYR A 125 9.66 13.87 11.82
C TYR A 125 8.54 14.21 12.80
N ARG A 126 8.34 15.50 13.05
CA ARG A 126 7.30 16.04 13.96
C ARG A 126 6.07 16.51 13.17
N ASP A 127 5.04 16.95 13.89
CA ASP A 127 3.86 17.59 13.31
C ASP A 127 4.23 18.65 12.26
N GLY A 128 3.49 18.68 11.14
CA GLY A 128 3.72 19.58 10.00
C GLY A 128 4.90 19.20 9.10
N SER A 129 5.73 18.23 9.48
CA SER A 129 6.83 17.76 8.63
C SER A 129 6.31 17.07 7.37
N THR A 130 7.11 17.08 6.31
CA THR A 130 6.82 16.34 5.07
C THR A 130 7.89 15.28 4.83
N ILE A 131 7.46 14.02 4.69
CA ILE A 131 8.29 12.92 4.21
C ILE A 131 8.13 12.84 2.69
N ILE A 132 9.24 12.77 1.95
CA ILE A 132 9.25 12.63 0.50
C ILE A 132 9.70 11.21 0.15
N VAL A 133 8.85 10.48 -0.56
CA VAL A 133 9.15 9.13 -1.06
C VAL A 133 9.21 9.20 -2.59
N ASN A 134 10.33 8.73 -3.16
CA ASN A 134 10.51 8.63 -4.61
C ASN A 134 10.37 7.16 -5.00
N LEU A 135 9.58 6.90 -6.02
CA LEU A 135 9.21 5.58 -6.50
C LEU A 135 9.30 5.52 -8.03
N ASN A 136 9.77 4.39 -8.55
CA ASN A 136 9.58 4.01 -9.95
C ASN A 136 8.34 3.12 -10.10
N LYS A 137 7.92 2.86 -11.34
CA LYS A 137 6.75 2.02 -11.61
C LYS A 137 6.87 0.67 -10.89
N TYR A 138 5.76 0.21 -10.32
CA TYR A 138 5.65 -1.03 -9.52
C TYR A 138 6.35 -1.00 -8.16
N GLN A 139 6.93 0.15 -7.77
CA GLN A 139 7.45 0.30 -6.42
C GLN A 139 6.35 0.68 -5.44
N THR A 140 6.40 0.05 -4.28
CA THR A 140 5.53 0.30 -3.14
C THR A 140 6.31 0.84 -1.96
N PHE A 141 5.59 1.55 -1.10
CA PHE A 141 6.07 1.99 0.20
C PHE A 141 4.92 1.91 1.19
N GLN A 142 5.25 1.48 2.41
CA GLN A 142 4.36 1.54 3.56
C GLN A 142 5.03 2.29 4.70
N LEU A 143 4.23 2.98 5.50
CA LEU A 143 4.64 3.55 6.77
C LEU A 143 3.60 3.23 7.84
N SER A 144 4.08 2.67 8.95
CA SER A 144 3.31 2.43 10.16
C SER A 144 3.61 3.49 11.22
N HIS A 145 2.60 3.81 12.04
CA HIS A 145 2.71 4.76 13.13
C HIS A 145 1.75 4.39 14.26
N ASN A 146 2.11 4.73 15.50
CA ASN A 146 1.41 4.29 16.71
C ASN A 146 0.70 5.43 17.48
N GLY A 147 0.35 6.52 16.79
CA GLY A 147 -0.34 7.68 17.37
C GLY A 147 0.62 8.77 17.82
#